data_AF-A0A528IJ42-F1
#
_entry.id   AF-A0A528IJ42-F1
#
_cell.length_a   1.000
_cell.length_b   1.000
_cell.length_c   1.000
_cell.angle_alpha   90.00
_cell.angle_beta   90.00
_cell.angle_gamma   90.00
#
_symmetry.space_group_name_H-M   'P 1'
#
loop_
_entity.id
_entity.type
_entity.pdbx_description
1 polymer ?
#
loop_
_entity_poly.entity_id
_entity_poly.type
_entity_poly.pdbx_seq_one_letter_code
_entity_poly.pdbx_strand_id
1 'polypeptide(L)' 'MYRNPFSEAEIACRIVRVRTALAERELDAAVFASPENVFYLTGLDHWGYFAPHLLIVPLEGKPVLV' A
#
# COMPACT_ATOMS: atom_id res chain seq x y z
N MET A 1 9.56 14.15 -1.43
CA MET A 1 8.42 13.74 -2.27
C MET A 1 7.65 14.98 -2.72
N TYR A 2 8.20 15.79 -3.61
CA TYR A 2 7.68 17.15 -3.86
C TYR A 2 6.54 17.21 -4.91
N ARG A 3 6.23 16.10 -5.59
CA ARG A 3 5.11 15.98 -6.56
C ARG A 3 4.64 14.53 -6.65
N ASN A 4 3.79 14.09 -5.72
CA ASN A 4 3.10 12.81 -5.90
C ASN A 4 2.11 12.97 -7.08
N PRO A 5 2.13 12.10 -8.11
CA PRO A 5 1.22 12.22 -9.24
C PRO A 5 -0.24 11.94 -8.87
N PHE A 6 -0.50 11.40 -7.68
CA PHE A 6 -1.84 11.05 -7.20
C PHE A 6 -2.27 11.95 -6.04
N SER A 7 -3.56 12.24 -5.99
CA SER A 7 -4.16 12.93 -4.84
C SER A 7 -4.24 12.00 -3.62
N GLU A 8 -4.29 12.58 -2.42
CA GLU A 8 -4.50 11.82 -1.19
C GLU A 8 -5.82 11.03 -1.21
N ALA A 9 -6.87 11.61 -1.78
CA ALA A 9 -8.18 10.97 -1.91
C ALA A 9 -8.13 9.73 -2.83
N GLU A 10 -7.38 9.81 -3.92
CA GLU A 10 -7.20 8.66 -4.83
C GLU A 10 -6.43 7.52 -4.13
N ILE A 11 -5.35 7.84 -3.43
CA ILE A 11 -4.58 6.85 -2.67
C ILE A 11 -5.44 6.20 -1.58
N ALA A 12 -6.23 7.00 -0.84
CA ALA A 12 -7.16 6.50 0.16
C ALA A 12 -8.19 5.53 -0.45
N CYS A 13 -8.72 5.84 -1.64
CA CYS A 13 -9.64 4.95 -2.35
C CYS A 13 -8.98 3.61 -2.73
N ARG A 14 -7.71 3.61 -3.15
CA ARG A 14 -6.95 2.37 -3.43
C ARG A 14 -6.82 1.49 -2.18
N ILE A 15 -6.53 2.09 -1.03
CA ILE A 15 -6.48 1.37 0.26
C ILE A 15 -7.84 0.78 0.64
N VAL A 16 -8.94 1.54 0.44
CA VAL A 16 -10.29 1.02 0.68
C VAL A 16 -10.56 -0.22 -0.17
N ARG A 17 -10.21 -0.19 -1.47
CA ARG A 17 -10.38 -1.36 -2.37
C ARG A 17 -9.59 -2.58 -1.90
N VAL A 18 -8.36 -2.39 -1.42
CA VAL A 18 -7.56 -3.49 -0.83
C VAL A 18 -8.28 -4.06 0.39
N ARG A 19 -8.80 -3.22 1.28
CA ARG A 19 -9.52 -3.66 2.48
C ARG A 19 -10.84 -4.36 2.20
N THR A 20 -11.60 -3.88 1.22
CA THR A 20 -12.80 -4.58 0.75
C THR A 20 -12.43 -5.98 0.29
N ALA A 21 -11.37 -6.13 -0.51
CA ALA A 21 -10.91 -7.42 -0.98
C ALA A 21 -10.31 -8.32 0.12
N LEU A 22 -9.82 -7.75 1.23
CA LEU A 22 -9.42 -8.48 2.43
C LEU A 22 -10.64 -9.01 3.17
N ALA A 23 -11.64 -8.16 3.42
CA ALA A 23 -12.88 -8.51 4.10
C ALA A 23 -13.66 -9.60 3.35
N GLU A 24 -13.80 -9.48 2.03
CA GLU A 24 -14.45 -10.48 1.16
C GLU A 24 -13.77 -11.85 1.20
N ARG A 25 -12.48 -11.90 1.56
CA ARG A 25 -11.67 -13.12 1.62
C ARG A 25 -11.38 -13.59 3.04
N GLU A 26 -11.95 -12.92 4.05
CA GLU A 26 -11.72 -13.22 5.47
C GLU A 26 -10.22 -13.17 5.84
N LEU A 27 -9.48 -12.18 5.30
CA LEU A 27 -8.05 -11.99 5.55
C LEU A 27 -7.79 -10.77 6.45
N ASP A 28 -6.89 -10.93 7.42
CA ASP A 28 -6.54 -9.85 8.36
C ASP A 28 -5.58 -8.80 7.77
N ALA A 29 -4.78 -9.16 6.76
CA ALA A 29 -3.82 -8.25 6.14
C ALA A 29 -3.40 -8.72 4.73
N ALA A 30 -2.91 -7.76 3.93
CA ALA A 30 -2.17 -8.01 2.70
C ALA A 30 -0.70 -7.60 2.85
N VAL A 31 0.19 -8.36 2.21
CA VAL A 31 1.63 -8.05 2.13
C VAL A 31 2.02 -7.84 0.68
N PHE A 32 2.64 -6.70 0.38
CA PHE A 32 3.12 -6.33 -0.94
C PHE A 32 4.64 -6.18 -0.93
N ALA A 33 5.33 -7.00 -1.71
CA ALA A 33 6.80 -6.99 -1.81
C ALA A 33 7.32 -6.22 -3.02
N SER A 34 6.47 -5.93 -4.02
CA SER A 34 6.91 -5.24 -5.22
C SER A 34 6.92 -3.72 -4.99
N PRO A 35 7.99 -2.99 -5.35
CA PRO A 35 8.07 -1.54 -5.22
C PRO A 35 6.95 -0.79 -5.95
N GLU A 36 6.46 -1.34 -7.06
CA GLU A 36 5.37 -0.77 -7.85
C GLU A 36 4.05 -0.78 -7.07
N ASN A 37 3.79 -1.85 -6.31
CA ASN A 37 2.61 -1.91 -5.43
C ASN A 37 2.75 -0.95 -4.24
N VAL A 38 3.96 -0.83 -3.68
CA VAL A 38 4.23 0.17 -2.62
C VAL A 38 3.97 1.58 -3.15
N PHE A 39 4.49 1.93 -4.33
CA PHE A 39 4.24 3.20 -4.98
C PHE A 39 2.75 3.42 -5.30
N TYR A 40 2.06 2.41 -5.84
CA TYR A 40 0.64 2.51 -6.15
C TYR A 40 -0.22 2.77 -4.90
N LEU A 41 0.10 2.12 -3.79
CA LEU A 41 -0.71 2.18 -2.56
C LEU A 41 -0.34 3.32 -1.61
N THR A 42 0.84 3.93 -1.76
CA THR A 42 1.33 4.96 -0.82
C THR A 42 1.83 6.23 -1.51
N GLY A 43 2.06 6.16 -2.82
CA GLY A 43 2.80 7.16 -3.59
C GLY A 43 4.31 7.18 -3.33
N LEU A 44 4.82 6.41 -2.37
CA LEU A 44 6.22 6.46 -1.94
C LEU A 44 7.16 6.01 -3.06
N ASP A 45 7.80 6.99 -3.67
CA ASP A 45 8.88 6.80 -4.63
C ASP A 45 10.20 6.52 -3.86
N HIS A 46 10.60 5.26 -3.84
CA HIS A 46 11.79 4.76 -3.15
C HIS A 46 12.51 3.73 -4.02
N TRP A 47 13.77 3.45 -3.71
CA TRP A 47 14.56 2.44 -4.42
C TRP A 47 14.21 1.02 -3.94
N GLY A 48 13.03 0.51 -4.29
CA GLY A 48 12.51 -0.68 -3.60
C GLY A 48 13.22 -2.01 -3.86
N TYR A 49 14.16 -2.10 -4.80
CA TYR A 49 14.88 -3.35 -5.12
C TYR A 49 16.29 -3.47 -4.52
N PHE A 50 16.82 -2.47 -3.79
CA PHE A 50 18.15 -2.59 -3.18
C PHE A 50 18.16 -3.46 -1.90
N ALA A 51 16.99 -3.63 -1.27
CA ALA A 51 16.78 -4.43 -0.07
C ALA A 51 15.33 -4.95 -0.05
N PRO A 52 15.01 -6.00 0.72
CA PRO A 52 13.63 -6.41 0.94
C PRO A 52 12.85 -5.28 1.62
N HIS A 53 11.77 -4.86 0.98
CA HIS A 53 10.79 -3.93 1.54
C HIS A 53 9.40 -4.56 1.46
N LEU A 54 8.64 -4.51 2.56
CA LEU A 54 7.30 -5.09 2.62
C LEU A 54 6.30 -4.04 3.08
N LEU A 55 5.34 -3.71 2.22
CA LEU A 55 4.17 -2.95 2.64
C LEU A 55 3.12 -3.91 3.19
N ILE A 56 2.80 -3.73 4.46
CA ILE A 56 1.75 -4.46 5.17
C ILE A 56 0.53 -3.55 5.24
N VAL A 57 -0.58 -3.99 4.66
CA VAL A 57 -1.88 -3.30 4.72
C VAL A 57 -2.82 -4.13 5.59
N PRO A 58 -3.04 -3.75 6.85
CA PRO A 58 -4.01 -4.44 7.71
C PRO A 58 -5.45 -4.10 7.30
N LEU A 59 -6.37 -5.00 7.63
CA LEU A 59 -7.82 -4.81 7.49
C LEU A 59 -8.27 -3.50 8.15
N GLU A 60 -7.70 -3.18 9.31
CA GLU A 60 -7.95 -1.94 10.06
C GLU A 60 -6.64 -1.28 10.52
N GLY A 61 -6.64 0.04 10.73
CA GLY A 61 -5.46 0.77 11.21
C GLY A 61 -4.64 1.45 10.11
N LYS A 62 -3.33 1.59 10.30
CA LYS A 62 -2.42 2.26 9.34
C LYS A 62 -1.57 1.23 8.59
N PRO A 63 -1.36 1.38 7.27
CA PRO A 63 -0.35 0.62 6.55
C PRO A 63 1.05 0.87 7.12
N VAL A 64 1.90 -0.15 7.08
CA VAL A 64 3.28 -0.10 7.58
C VAL A 64 4.23 -0.59 6.48
N LEU A 65 5.30 0.16 6.22
CA LEU A 65 6.40 -0.29 5.39
C LEU A 65 7.52 -0.77 6.30
N VAL A 66 7.97 -2.01 6.10
CA VAL A 66 9.09 -2.64 6.78
C VAL A 66 10.27 -2.74 5.83
#